data_AF-A0A6J5UF18-F1
#
_entry.id   AF-A0A6J5UF18-F1
#
_cell.length_a   1.000
_cell.length_b   1.000
_cell.length_c   1.000
_cell.angle_alpha   90.00
_cell.angle_beta   90.00
_cell.angle_gamma   90.00
#
_symmetry.space_group_name_H-M   'P 1'
#
loop_
_entity.id
_entity.type
_entity.pdbx_description
1 polymer ?
#
loop_
_entity_poly.entity_id
_entity_poly.type
_entity_poly.pdbx_seq_one_letter_code
_entity_poly.pdbx_strand_id
1 'polypeptide(L)'
;MTTCEKITWLLSEGERWLKPEYRCSGRSMLHKKSKVEFHPLGVIGAIVSWNYPFHNIFNPMLAAVFSGNSIVIKVSEHASWSGCFYFRIIQSALAAVGAPENLVDVITGFAETGEALVSSVDKIIFVGSPGVGKMIMRNAAEMLIPVTLELGGKDAFIVCEDADVEHVAQIAVRAVLQSSGQNCAGAERFYVHEDIYSSFVSQVSKIVKSVTAGPPLAGKYDMGAICLQEHSERLQNLVNDALDKGAKFVVRGSVGHIGEGAVDQFFPPTVIENVNHTMKLMQEEAFGPIMPIMKFSTDEEAVKLANDSKYGLGCAVFSGSQRRAKEIASQIHCGVAAINDFASTYMCQSLPFGGVKDSGFGRFAGVEGLRACCLVKSVVEDRWWPYIKTKIPKPIQYPIGENGFEFQESLVEALYGMNIWDRLRALVNVLKILTEQNSPANSKRRDD
;
A
#
# COMPACT_ATOMS: atom_id res chain seq x y z
N MET A 1 6.06 13.97 -12.66
CA MET A 1 5.18 14.65 -11.69
C MET A 1 5.13 13.88 -10.37
N THR A 2 4.57 12.67 -10.29
CA THR A 2 4.46 11.89 -9.03
C THR A 2 5.77 11.75 -8.26
N THR A 3 6.88 11.39 -8.93
CA THR A 3 8.20 11.33 -8.29
C THR A 3 8.66 12.68 -7.73
N CYS A 4 8.36 13.79 -8.42
CA CYS A 4 8.69 15.12 -7.94
C CYS A 4 7.88 15.46 -6.69
N GLU A 5 6.58 15.17 -6.68
CA GLU A 5 5.75 15.34 -5.47
C GLU A 5 6.28 14.52 -4.29
N LYS A 6 6.75 13.29 -4.54
CA LYS A 6 7.32 12.44 -3.49
C LYS A 6 8.55 13.10 -2.87
N ILE A 7 9.45 13.63 -3.70
CA ILE A 7 10.64 14.35 -3.26
C ILE A 7 10.23 15.58 -2.45
N THR A 8 9.32 16.40 -2.99
CA THR A 8 8.82 17.62 -2.32
C THR A 8 8.25 17.29 -0.94
N TRP A 9 7.40 16.27 -0.84
CA TRP A 9 6.79 15.87 0.43
C TRP A 9 7.81 15.32 1.44
N LEU A 10 8.77 14.51 1.00
CA LEU A 10 9.82 14.00 1.88
C LEU A 10 10.67 15.15 2.44
N LEU A 11 11.08 16.08 1.58
CA LEU A 11 11.86 17.25 2.00
C LEU A 11 11.10 18.18 2.95
N SER A 12 9.78 18.32 2.80
CA SER A 12 8.98 19.21 3.64
C SER A 12 8.54 18.58 4.96
N GLU A 13 8.13 17.31 4.96
CA GLU A 13 7.48 16.67 6.10
C GLU A 13 8.20 15.41 6.61
N GLY A 14 9.11 14.81 5.83
CA GLY A 14 9.68 13.49 6.14
C GLY A 14 10.36 13.43 7.51
N GLU A 15 11.19 14.41 7.85
CA GLU A 15 11.89 14.47 9.14
C GLU A 15 10.92 14.51 10.33
N ARG A 16 9.82 15.24 10.19
CA ARG A 16 8.79 15.34 11.23
C ARG A 16 8.23 13.96 11.56
N TRP A 17 8.00 13.13 10.54
CA TRP A 17 7.40 11.80 10.70
C TRP A 17 8.37 10.73 11.21
N LEU A 18 9.68 11.00 11.14
CA LEU A 18 10.73 10.15 11.71
C LEU A 18 11.15 10.56 13.15
N LYS A 19 10.68 11.71 13.66
CA LYS A 19 10.92 12.08 15.06
C LYS A 19 10.25 11.09 16.03
N PRO A 20 10.82 10.90 17.24
CA PRO A 20 10.20 10.07 18.25
C PRO A 20 8.76 10.49 18.59
N GLU A 21 7.85 9.52 18.63
CA GLU A 21 6.44 9.72 18.93
C GLU A 21 6.18 9.38 20.40
N TYR A 22 5.84 10.39 21.21
CA TYR A 22 5.50 10.17 22.62
C TYR A 22 4.10 9.59 22.78
N ARG A 23 3.98 8.55 23.61
CA ARG A 23 2.71 7.84 23.86
C ARG A 23 2.37 7.83 25.34
N CYS A 24 1.08 7.69 25.64
CA CYS A 24 0.60 7.54 27.00
C CYS A 24 1.16 6.26 27.63
N SER A 25 1.81 6.37 28.78
CA SER A 25 2.32 5.21 29.54
C SER A 25 1.23 4.48 30.33
N GLY A 26 0.03 5.07 30.44
CA GLY A 26 -1.07 4.53 31.26
C GLY A 26 -0.92 4.82 32.75
N ARG A 27 -1.97 4.50 33.51
CA ARG A 27 -2.09 4.84 34.95
C ARG A 27 -1.07 4.12 35.83
N SER A 28 -0.81 2.84 35.56
CA SER A 28 0.16 2.04 36.31
C SER A 28 1.61 2.51 36.12
N MET A 29 1.89 3.20 35.01
CA MET A 29 3.24 3.63 34.64
C MET A 29 3.34 5.16 34.50
N LEU A 30 2.60 5.94 35.31
CA LEU A 30 2.68 7.41 35.29
C LEU A 30 4.10 7.95 35.55
N HIS A 31 4.89 7.20 36.32
CA HIS A 31 6.30 7.48 36.59
C HIS A 31 7.23 7.21 35.39
N LYS A 32 6.68 6.69 34.29
CA LYS A 32 7.39 6.44 33.04
C LYS A 32 7.08 7.51 31.99
N LYS A 33 7.99 7.59 31.02
CA LYS A 33 7.85 8.33 29.78
C LYS A 33 8.08 7.35 28.64
N SER A 34 7.05 7.13 27.84
CA SER A 34 7.05 6.16 26.74
C SER A 34 7.14 6.89 25.41
N LYS A 35 8.03 6.44 24.52
CA LYS A 35 8.16 6.94 23.15
C LYS A 35 8.38 5.78 22.18
N VAL A 36 8.02 6.02 20.92
CA VAL A 36 8.36 5.16 19.80
C VAL A 36 9.40 5.87 18.96
N GLU A 37 10.49 5.20 18.64
CA GLU A 37 11.57 5.70 17.80
C GLU A 37 11.62 4.94 16.48
N PHE A 38 12.09 5.60 15.43
CA PHE A 38 12.22 5.06 14.08
C PHE A 38 13.71 5.05 13.72
N HIS A 39 14.28 3.85 13.62
CA HIS A 39 15.68 3.64 13.27
C HIS A 39 15.77 3.01 11.88
N PRO A 40 16.84 3.21 11.10
CA PRO A 40 17.03 2.48 9.85
C PRO A 40 17.06 0.96 10.10
N LEU A 41 16.57 0.19 9.13
CA LEU A 41 16.63 -1.27 9.13
C LEU A 41 18.02 -1.78 8.77
N GLY A 42 18.67 -1.13 7.79
CA GLY A 42 19.95 -1.57 7.22
C GLY A 42 19.92 -1.45 5.70
N VAL A 43 19.98 -2.59 5.01
CA VAL A 43 19.86 -2.71 3.56
C VAL A 43 18.43 -3.07 3.18
N ILE A 44 17.79 -2.24 2.37
CA ILE A 44 16.50 -2.57 1.77
C ILE A 44 16.73 -3.15 0.37
N GLY A 45 16.06 -4.25 0.04
CA GLY A 45 15.95 -4.74 -1.34
C GLY A 45 14.63 -4.28 -1.94
N ALA A 46 14.65 -3.79 -3.18
CA ALA A 46 13.45 -3.52 -3.94
C ALA A 46 13.46 -4.31 -5.25
N ILE A 47 12.37 -5.00 -5.56
CA ILE A 47 12.18 -5.69 -6.85
C ILE A 47 10.98 -5.03 -7.52
N VAL A 48 11.21 -4.42 -8.68
CA VAL A 48 10.28 -3.43 -9.23
C VAL A 48 9.87 -3.72 -10.68
N SER A 49 8.59 -3.51 -11.00
CA SER A 49 7.99 -3.82 -12.29
C SER A 49 8.35 -2.80 -13.39
N TRP A 50 8.06 -3.18 -14.64
CA TRP A 50 8.43 -2.47 -15.86
C TRP A 50 7.48 -1.34 -16.28
N ASN A 51 6.27 -1.26 -15.74
CA ASN A 51 5.19 -0.42 -16.28
C ASN A 51 5.36 1.09 -16.01
N TYR A 52 5.96 1.45 -14.88
CA TYR A 52 6.34 2.83 -14.55
C TYR A 52 7.79 2.87 -14.05
N PRO A 53 8.78 2.49 -14.88
CA PRO A 53 10.10 2.10 -14.39
C PRO A 53 10.84 3.24 -13.68
N PHE A 54 10.67 4.47 -14.16
CA PHE A 54 11.21 5.66 -13.48
C PHE A 54 10.66 5.81 -12.07
N HIS A 55 9.33 5.78 -11.92
CA HIS A 55 8.72 5.96 -10.61
C HIS A 55 8.94 4.76 -9.69
N ASN A 56 8.89 3.54 -10.24
CA ASN A 56 9.05 2.32 -9.49
C ASN A 56 10.47 2.14 -8.94
N ILE A 57 11.50 2.70 -9.58
CA ILE A 57 12.85 2.78 -9.02
C ILE A 57 12.93 3.86 -7.95
N PHE A 58 12.47 5.08 -8.26
CA PHE A 58 12.66 6.21 -7.36
C PHE A 58 11.82 6.15 -6.09
N ASN A 59 10.59 5.63 -6.12
CA ASN A 59 9.71 5.64 -4.95
C ASN A 59 10.29 4.86 -3.74
N PRO A 60 10.65 3.57 -3.86
CA PRO A 60 11.28 2.84 -2.76
C PRO A 60 12.66 3.41 -2.40
N MET A 61 13.44 3.85 -3.39
CA MET A 61 14.74 4.50 -3.15
C MET A 61 14.63 5.72 -2.24
N LEU A 62 13.73 6.64 -2.59
CA LEU A 62 13.55 7.88 -1.86
C LEU A 62 13.14 7.61 -0.41
N ALA A 63 12.21 6.68 -0.16
CA ALA A 63 11.81 6.34 1.20
C ALA A 63 12.94 5.65 1.99
N ALA A 64 13.66 4.71 1.37
CA ALA A 64 14.76 3.98 2.01
C ALA A 64 15.92 4.91 2.40
N VAL A 65 16.41 5.70 1.45
CA VAL A 65 17.53 6.63 1.69
C VAL A 65 17.13 7.70 2.71
N PHE A 66 15.93 8.26 2.61
CA PHE A 66 15.47 9.29 3.54
C PHE A 66 15.33 8.76 4.98
N SER A 67 14.98 7.48 5.15
CA SER A 67 14.92 6.83 6.47
C SER A 67 16.27 6.30 6.98
N GLY A 68 17.37 6.54 6.25
CA GLY A 68 18.72 6.21 6.65
C GLY A 68 19.21 4.81 6.23
N ASN A 69 18.53 4.18 5.28
CA ASN A 69 18.90 2.86 4.76
C ASN A 69 19.72 2.98 3.46
N SER A 70 20.56 1.98 3.18
CA SER A 70 21.00 1.72 1.81
C SER A 70 19.97 0.86 1.07
N ILE A 71 20.03 0.85 -0.25
CA ILE A 71 19.06 0.10 -1.06
C ILE A 71 19.66 -0.50 -2.32
N VAL A 72 19.27 -1.75 -2.62
CA VAL A 72 19.55 -2.45 -3.89
C VAL A 72 18.25 -2.70 -4.62
N ILE A 73 18.16 -2.25 -5.87
CA ILE A 73 16.93 -2.24 -6.66
C ILE A 73 17.11 -3.16 -7.87
N LYS A 74 16.42 -4.30 -7.90
CA LYS A 74 16.28 -5.13 -9.10
C LYS A 74 15.13 -4.62 -9.94
N VAL A 75 15.45 -4.02 -11.09
CA VAL A 75 14.45 -3.64 -12.08
C VAL A 75 14.07 -4.84 -12.94
N SER A 76 12.80 -4.93 -13.34
CA SER A 76 12.35 -5.85 -14.39
C SER A 76 13.28 -5.83 -15.60
N GLU A 77 13.63 -7.01 -16.10
CA GLU A 77 14.46 -7.21 -17.28
C GLU A 77 13.92 -6.44 -18.50
N HIS A 78 12.59 -6.32 -18.61
CA HIS A 78 11.89 -5.58 -19.68
C HIS A 78 12.04 -4.06 -19.60
N ALA A 79 12.52 -3.55 -18.46
CA ALA A 79 12.83 -2.13 -18.27
C ALA A 79 14.32 -1.87 -18.02
N SER A 80 15.19 -2.88 -18.23
CA SER A 80 16.64 -2.79 -17.95
C SER A 80 17.31 -1.59 -18.61
N TRP A 81 17.01 -1.35 -19.90
CA TRP A 81 17.62 -0.24 -20.64
C TRP A 81 17.34 1.11 -19.97
N SER A 82 16.07 1.34 -19.61
CA SER A 82 15.66 2.56 -18.90
C SER A 82 16.21 2.61 -17.47
N GLY A 83 16.22 1.47 -16.76
CA GLY A 83 16.74 1.36 -15.41
C GLY A 83 18.23 1.73 -15.32
N CYS A 84 19.05 1.21 -16.23
CA CYS A 84 20.47 1.58 -16.33
C CYS A 84 20.68 3.08 -16.60
N PHE A 85 19.82 3.69 -17.42
CA PHE A 85 19.87 5.13 -17.65
C PHE A 85 19.48 5.93 -16.38
N TYR A 86 18.41 5.53 -15.70
CA TYR A 86 17.95 6.16 -14.46
C TYR A 86 18.95 6.01 -13.31
N PHE A 87 19.68 4.90 -13.26
CA PHE A 87 20.74 4.72 -12.29
C PHE A 87 21.85 5.78 -12.42
N ARG A 88 22.22 6.18 -13.64
CA ARG A 88 23.20 7.26 -13.85
C ARG A 88 22.75 8.59 -13.26
N ILE A 89 21.45 8.88 -13.27
CA ILE A 89 20.87 10.07 -12.62
C ILE A 89 21.11 10.00 -11.11
N ILE A 90 20.85 8.84 -10.51
CA ILE A 90 21.07 8.59 -9.07
C ILE A 90 22.56 8.74 -8.73
N GLN A 91 23.45 8.09 -9.48
CA GLN A 91 24.90 8.20 -9.27
C GLN A 91 25.39 9.64 -9.37
N SER A 92 24.91 10.41 -10.34
CA SER A 92 25.26 11.82 -10.49
C SER A 92 24.80 12.65 -9.30
N ALA A 93 23.61 12.37 -8.75
CA ALA A 93 23.09 13.04 -7.57
C ALA A 93 23.88 12.69 -6.31
N LEU A 94 24.25 11.42 -6.12
CA LEU A 94 25.09 10.98 -4.99
C LEU A 94 26.48 11.61 -5.05
N ALA A 95 27.11 11.62 -6.23
CA ALA A 95 28.41 12.26 -6.46
C ALA A 95 28.37 13.77 -6.17
N ALA A 96 27.30 14.46 -6.58
CA ALA A 96 27.13 15.90 -6.36
C ALA A 96 27.09 16.30 -4.88
N VAL A 97 26.68 15.39 -3.99
CA VAL A 97 26.63 15.63 -2.53
C VAL A 97 27.74 14.90 -1.76
N GLY A 98 28.67 14.23 -2.46
CA GLY A 98 29.74 13.44 -1.84
C GLY A 98 29.26 12.22 -1.05
N ALA A 99 28.08 11.68 -1.39
CA ALA A 99 27.55 10.48 -0.76
C ALA A 99 28.26 9.21 -1.28
N PRO A 100 28.29 8.11 -0.49
CA PRO A 100 28.85 6.83 -0.95
C PRO A 100 28.17 6.32 -2.22
N GLU A 101 28.96 5.89 -3.21
CA GLU A 101 28.43 5.38 -4.49
C GLU A 101 27.56 4.13 -4.32
N ASN A 102 27.83 3.33 -3.29
CA ASN A 102 27.09 2.11 -2.96
C ASN A 102 25.89 2.34 -2.02
N LEU A 103 25.50 3.61 -1.78
CA LEU A 103 24.30 3.91 -0.99
C LEU A 103 23.03 3.42 -1.70
N VAL A 104 23.01 3.51 -3.03
CA VAL A 104 21.94 3.03 -3.89
C VAL A 104 22.57 2.24 -5.03
N ASP A 105 22.10 1.03 -5.27
CA ASP A 105 22.48 0.24 -6.44
C ASP A 105 21.24 -0.18 -7.24
N VAL A 106 21.38 -0.25 -8.57
CA VAL A 106 20.33 -0.70 -9.48
C VAL A 106 20.87 -1.84 -10.32
N ILE A 107 20.32 -3.03 -10.11
CA ILE A 107 20.75 -4.26 -10.76
C ILE A 107 19.70 -4.75 -11.75
N THR A 108 20.16 -5.46 -12.77
CA THR A 108 19.34 -6.12 -13.78
C THR A 108 19.58 -7.62 -13.73
N GLY A 109 18.59 -8.40 -14.17
CA GLY A 109 18.68 -9.86 -14.18
C GLY A 109 17.31 -10.51 -14.21
N PHE A 110 17.28 -11.84 -14.23
CA PHE A 110 16.06 -12.63 -14.25
C PHE A 110 15.60 -13.00 -12.84
N ALA A 111 14.94 -14.16 -12.68
CA ALA A 111 14.37 -14.60 -11.42
C ALA A 111 15.45 -14.87 -10.37
N GLU A 112 16.55 -15.51 -10.76
CA GLU A 112 17.65 -15.90 -9.87
C GLU A 112 18.29 -14.69 -9.18
N THR A 113 18.38 -13.56 -9.90
CA THR A 113 18.86 -12.29 -9.33
C THR A 113 17.91 -11.76 -8.24
N GLY A 114 16.60 -11.89 -8.45
CA GLY A 114 15.60 -11.55 -7.44
C GLY A 114 15.67 -12.46 -6.22
N GLU A 115 15.82 -13.76 -6.42
CA GLU A 115 15.95 -14.75 -5.34
C GLU A 115 17.20 -14.52 -4.49
N ALA A 116 18.34 -14.24 -5.12
CA ALA A 116 19.57 -13.87 -4.43
C ALA A 116 19.41 -12.58 -3.62
N LEU A 117 18.73 -11.57 -4.18
CA LEU A 117 18.47 -10.31 -3.49
C LEU A 117 17.61 -10.50 -2.24
N VAL A 118 16.55 -11.31 -2.30
CA VAL A 118 15.66 -11.58 -1.15
C VAL A 118 16.42 -12.12 0.06
N SER A 119 17.46 -12.91 -0.18
CA SER A 119 18.25 -13.56 0.89
C SER A 119 19.41 -12.71 1.41
N SER A 120 19.60 -11.49 0.88
CA SER A 120 20.80 -10.66 1.10
C SER A 120 20.50 -9.28 1.70
N VAL A 121 19.28 -9.04 2.19
CA VAL A 121 18.81 -7.73 2.66
C VAL A 121 18.01 -7.85 3.95
N ASP A 122 17.81 -6.73 4.66
CA ASP A 122 17.07 -6.67 5.92
C ASP A 122 15.55 -6.50 5.73
N LYS A 123 15.12 -6.09 4.53
CA LYS A 123 13.71 -5.95 4.15
C LYS A 123 13.55 -6.00 2.63
N ILE A 124 12.43 -6.56 2.16
CA ILE A 124 12.06 -6.52 0.74
C ILE A 124 10.83 -5.63 0.51
N ILE A 125 10.89 -4.81 -0.54
CA ILE A 125 9.74 -4.15 -1.17
C ILE A 125 9.57 -4.76 -2.55
N PHE A 126 8.44 -5.41 -2.81
CA PHE A 126 8.16 -6.02 -4.11
C PHE A 126 6.97 -5.33 -4.77
N VAL A 127 7.16 -4.90 -6.01
CA VAL A 127 6.11 -4.33 -6.87
C VAL A 127 5.96 -5.23 -8.10
N GLY A 128 4.82 -5.91 -8.25
CA GLY A 128 4.64 -6.86 -9.35
C GLY A 128 3.38 -7.72 -9.25
N SER A 129 3.42 -8.94 -9.80
CA SER A 129 2.25 -9.80 -9.86
C SER A 129 2.02 -10.60 -8.57
N PRO A 130 0.78 -10.99 -8.22
CA PRO A 130 0.51 -11.80 -7.04
C PRO A 130 1.19 -13.17 -7.03
N GLY A 131 1.41 -13.77 -8.21
CA GLY A 131 2.13 -15.03 -8.33
C GLY A 131 3.57 -14.92 -7.85
N VAL A 132 4.30 -13.91 -8.34
CA VAL A 132 5.68 -13.65 -7.92
C VAL A 132 5.74 -13.16 -6.48
N GLY A 133 4.78 -12.34 -6.02
CA GLY A 133 4.70 -11.92 -4.62
C GLY A 133 4.64 -13.10 -3.63
N LYS A 134 3.89 -14.15 -3.98
CA LYS A 134 3.83 -15.40 -3.19
C LYS A 134 5.18 -16.13 -3.18
N MET A 135 5.94 -16.10 -4.27
CA MET A 135 7.30 -16.67 -4.32
C MET A 135 8.27 -15.88 -3.44
N ILE A 136 8.24 -14.55 -3.52
CA ILE A 136 9.05 -13.66 -2.67
C ILE A 136 8.79 -13.92 -1.20
N MET A 137 7.52 -14.07 -0.79
CA MET A 137 7.18 -14.41 0.61
C MET A 137 7.75 -15.75 1.07
N ARG A 138 7.71 -16.77 0.21
CA ARG A 138 8.25 -18.10 0.55
C ARG A 138 9.75 -18.02 0.82
N ASN A 139 10.48 -17.34 -0.06
CA ASN A 139 11.94 -17.20 0.07
C ASN A 139 12.30 -16.31 1.27
N ALA A 140 11.58 -15.19 1.45
CA ALA A 140 11.80 -14.29 2.57
C ALA A 140 11.54 -14.96 3.94
N ALA A 141 10.62 -15.93 4.00
CA ALA A 141 10.30 -16.66 5.23
C ALA A 141 11.47 -17.52 5.74
N GLU A 142 12.38 -17.98 4.87
CA GLU A 142 13.53 -18.80 5.27
C GLU A 142 14.49 -18.04 6.19
N MET A 143 14.61 -16.73 5.98
CA MET A 143 15.51 -15.83 6.71
C MET A 143 14.75 -14.84 7.62
N LEU A 144 13.43 -14.97 7.74
CA LEU A 144 12.53 -14.06 8.45
C LEU A 144 12.61 -12.60 7.97
N ILE A 145 12.83 -12.40 6.67
CA ILE A 145 12.91 -11.07 6.07
C ILE A 145 11.51 -10.46 5.93
N PRO A 146 11.24 -9.29 6.52
CA PRO A 146 9.97 -8.61 6.35
C PRO A 146 9.77 -8.16 4.91
N VAL A 147 8.54 -8.27 4.40
CA VAL A 147 8.19 -7.87 3.03
C VAL A 147 7.08 -6.82 3.01
N THR A 148 7.15 -5.90 2.06
CA THR A 148 6.01 -5.06 1.61
C THR A 148 5.66 -5.50 0.19
N LEU A 149 4.41 -5.88 -0.05
CA LEU A 149 3.96 -6.35 -1.36
C LEU A 149 2.93 -5.37 -1.94
N GLU A 150 3.30 -4.77 -3.07
CA GLU A 150 2.45 -3.92 -3.91
C GLU A 150 2.11 -4.70 -5.18
N LEU A 151 0.92 -5.31 -5.21
CA LEU A 151 0.57 -6.27 -6.26
C LEU A 151 -0.47 -5.72 -7.23
N GLY A 152 -1.00 -6.60 -8.08
CA GLY A 152 -1.98 -6.25 -9.11
C GLY A 152 -3.33 -5.77 -8.57
N GLY A 153 -4.13 -5.27 -9.48
CA GLY A 153 -5.45 -4.69 -9.21
C GLY A 153 -6.54 -5.24 -10.13
N LYS A 154 -7.79 -4.98 -9.73
CA LYS A 154 -8.97 -5.12 -10.58
C LYS A 154 -9.96 -4.05 -10.16
N ASP A 155 -9.48 -2.80 -10.15
CA ASP A 155 -10.11 -1.71 -9.43
C ASP A 155 -11.48 -1.38 -10.01
N ALA A 156 -12.42 -1.14 -9.10
CA ALA A 156 -13.80 -0.82 -9.44
C ALA A 156 -13.93 0.67 -9.75
N PHE A 157 -14.67 1.00 -10.81
CA PHE A 157 -15.03 2.35 -11.21
C PHE A 157 -16.55 2.44 -11.26
N ILE A 158 -17.15 3.12 -10.28
CA ILE A 158 -18.61 3.16 -10.08
C ILE A 158 -19.13 4.53 -10.49
N VAL A 159 -20.17 4.56 -11.33
CA VAL A 159 -20.83 5.79 -11.79
C VAL A 159 -22.32 5.73 -11.45
N CYS A 160 -22.74 6.55 -10.50
CA CYS A 160 -24.14 6.68 -10.08
C CYS A 160 -24.93 7.52 -11.10
N GLU A 161 -26.26 7.38 -11.07
CA GLU A 161 -27.19 8.02 -12.01
C GLU A 161 -27.19 9.55 -11.98
N ASP A 162 -26.77 10.14 -10.86
CA ASP A 162 -26.69 11.58 -10.66
C ASP A 162 -25.32 12.18 -11.04
N ALA A 163 -24.40 11.37 -11.56
CA ALA A 163 -23.09 11.82 -11.99
C ALA A 163 -23.12 12.55 -13.35
N ASP A 164 -22.22 13.53 -13.53
CA ASP A 164 -22.00 14.19 -14.82
C ASP A 164 -21.35 13.22 -15.81
N VAL A 165 -22.16 12.62 -16.68
CA VAL A 165 -21.72 11.61 -17.64
C VAL A 165 -20.63 12.12 -18.59
N GLU A 166 -20.71 13.37 -19.05
CA GLU A 166 -19.74 13.91 -20.02
C GLU A 166 -18.36 14.06 -19.37
N HIS A 167 -18.34 14.61 -18.16
CA HIS A 167 -17.13 14.74 -17.37
C HIS A 167 -16.53 13.38 -16.98
N VAL A 168 -17.36 12.48 -16.44
CA VAL A 168 -16.90 11.19 -15.92
C VAL A 168 -16.43 10.26 -17.04
N ALA A 169 -17.02 10.33 -18.24
CA ALA A 169 -16.56 9.53 -19.38
C ALA A 169 -15.10 9.82 -19.77
N GLN A 170 -14.66 11.09 -19.71
CA GLN A 170 -13.26 11.45 -19.97
C GLN A 170 -12.32 10.84 -18.93
N ILE A 171 -12.71 10.90 -17.66
CA ILE A 171 -11.94 10.30 -16.56
C ILE A 171 -11.88 8.78 -16.72
N ALA A 172 -13.00 8.13 -17.04
CA ALA A 172 -13.08 6.68 -17.26
C ALA A 172 -12.16 6.21 -18.39
N VAL A 173 -12.14 6.94 -19.53
CA VAL A 173 -11.24 6.61 -20.65
C VAL A 173 -9.78 6.77 -20.27
N ARG A 174 -9.42 7.84 -19.54
CA ARG A 174 -8.06 7.98 -19.00
C ARG A 174 -7.72 6.84 -18.04
N ALA A 175 -8.66 6.44 -17.19
CA ALA A 175 -8.46 5.43 -16.16
C ALA A 175 -8.12 4.04 -16.73
N VAL A 176 -8.59 3.73 -17.94
CA VAL A 176 -8.30 2.47 -18.63
C VAL A 176 -7.18 2.58 -19.67
N LEU A 177 -6.98 3.73 -20.31
CA LEU A 177 -6.01 3.86 -21.42
C LEU A 177 -4.66 4.45 -21.01
N GLN A 178 -4.53 5.05 -19.83
CA GLN A 178 -3.25 5.58 -19.36
C GLN A 178 -2.18 4.47 -19.34
N SER A 179 -1.04 4.70 -20.01
CA SER A 179 0.02 3.70 -20.24
C SER A 179 -0.51 2.42 -20.92
N SER A 180 -1.46 2.57 -21.84
CA SER A 180 -2.12 1.47 -22.54
C SER A 180 -2.78 0.47 -21.59
N GLY A 181 -3.29 0.94 -20.46
CA GLY A 181 -3.94 0.13 -19.42
C GLY A 181 -2.99 -0.67 -18.52
N GLN A 182 -1.67 -0.50 -18.67
CA GLN A 182 -0.66 -1.23 -17.89
C GLN A 182 -0.41 -0.55 -16.53
N ASN A 183 -1.46 -0.39 -15.73
CA ASN A 183 -1.43 0.34 -14.47
C ASN A 183 -2.14 -0.47 -13.37
N CYS A 184 -1.45 -0.73 -12.26
CA CYS A 184 -2.02 -1.50 -11.15
C CYS A 184 -3.23 -0.78 -10.52
N ALA A 185 -3.16 0.56 -10.39
CA ALA A 185 -4.27 1.41 -9.96
C ALA A 185 -5.12 1.90 -11.15
N GLY A 186 -5.09 1.18 -12.28
CA GLY A 186 -5.96 1.39 -13.43
C GLY A 186 -7.38 0.90 -13.14
N ALA A 187 -8.39 1.58 -13.69
CA ALA A 187 -9.76 1.08 -13.59
C ALA A 187 -9.96 -0.11 -14.52
N GLU A 188 -10.46 -1.20 -13.97
CA GLU A 188 -10.51 -2.51 -14.65
C GLU A 188 -11.92 -3.13 -14.67
N ARG A 189 -12.84 -2.64 -13.83
CA ARG A 189 -14.26 -3.04 -13.81
C ARG A 189 -15.11 -1.79 -13.70
N PHE A 190 -15.90 -1.50 -14.73
CA PHE A 190 -16.75 -0.31 -14.77
C PHE A 190 -18.18 -0.71 -14.45
N TYR A 191 -18.73 -0.15 -13.37
CA TYR A 191 -20.10 -0.34 -12.94
C TYR A 191 -20.85 0.98 -13.13
N VAL A 192 -21.89 0.97 -13.95
CA VAL A 192 -22.61 2.19 -14.33
C VAL A 192 -24.09 1.98 -14.05
N HIS A 193 -24.72 2.95 -13.37
CA HIS A 193 -26.12 2.86 -13.04
C HIS A 193 -26.97 2.73 -14.30
N GLU A 194 -27.99 1.87 -14.27
CA GLU A 194 -28.78 1.52 -15.45
C GLU A 194 -29.40 2.73 -16.18
N ASP A 195 -29.84 3.75 -15.43
CA ASP A 195 -30.45 4.98 -15.94
C ASP A 195 -29.54 5.82 -16.84
N ILE A 196 -28.22 5.78 -16.60
CA ILE A 196 -27.24 6.55 -17.39
C ILE A 196 -26.34 5.65 -18.25
N TYR A 197 -26.58 4.34 -18.25
CA TYR A 197 -25.72 3.37 -18.92
C TYR A 197 -25.56 3.68 -20.40
N SER A 198 -26.67 3.90 -21.12
CA SER A 198 -26.65 4.12 -22.57
C SER A 198 -25.93 5.41 -22.95
N SER A 199 -26.11 6.50 -22.19
CA SER A 199 -25.44 7.77 -22.43
C SER A 199 -23.95 7.67 -22.13
N PHE A 200 -23.57 7.02 -21.04
CA PHE A 200 -22.18 6.78 -20.67
C PHE A 200 -21.43 5.95 -21.71
N VAL A 201 -22.00 4.81 -22.11
CA VAL A 201 -21.42 3.93 -23.13
C VAL A 201 -21.24 4.67 -24.46
N SER A 202 -22.23 5.47 -24.87
CA SER A 202 -22.15 6.29 -26.09
C SER A 202 -21.00 7.32 -26.02
N GLN A 203 -20.88 8.03 -24.89
CA GLN A 203 -19.85 9.05 -24.70
C GLN A 203 -18.45 8.45 -24.66
N VAL A 204 -18.24 7.38 -23.89
CA VAL A 204 -16.97 6.63 -23.86
C VAL A 204 -16.61 6.14 -25.26
N SER A 205 -17.57 5.57 -25.98
CA SER A 205 -17.36 5.06 -27.34
C SER A 205 -16.89 6.14 -28.31
N LYS A 206 -17.46 7.34 -28.23
CA LYS A 206 -17.05 8.49 -29.03
C LYS A 206 -15.60 8.88 -28.75
N ILE A 207 -15.23 8.94 -27.46
CA ILE A 207 -13.86 9.28 -27.05
C ILE A 207 -12.89 8.20 -27.52
N VAL A 208 -13.15 6.92 -27.23
CA VAL A 208 -12.27 5.81 -27.59
C VAL A 208 -12.05 5.71 -29.10
N LYS A 209 -13.05 5.99 -29.93
CA LYS A 209 -12.90 6.04 -31.40
C LYS A 209 -11.95 7.13 -31.89
N SER A 210 -11.76 8.20 -31.10
CA SER A 210 -10.84 9.30 -31.43
C SER A 210 -9.40 9.06 -30.96
N VAL A 211 -9.16 8.06 -30.12
CA VAL A 211 -7.84 7.74 -29.58
C VAL A 211 -6.93 7.22 -30.69
N THR A 212 -5.74 7.80 -30.77
CA THR A 212 -4.69 7.38 -31.70
C THR A 212 -3.60 6.60 -30.97
N ALA A 213 -3.30 5.40 -31.45
CA ALA A 213 -2.24 4.55 -30.90
C ALA A 213 -1.06 4.45 -31.87
N GLY A 214 0.16 4.58 -31.35
CA GLY A 214 1.37 4.48 -32.16
C GLY A 214 2.67 4.70 -31.39
N PRO A 215 3.82 4.60 -32.07
CA PRO A 215 5.13 4.65 -31.43
C PRO A 215 5.48 6.08 -31.00
N PRO A 216 5.92 6.29 -29.74
CA PRO A 216 6.09 7.63 -29.17
C PRO A 216 7.19 8.46 -29.85
N LEU A 217 8.12 7.82 -30.56
CA LEU A 217 9.20 8.50 -31.28
C LEU A 217 8.84 8.88 -32.73
N ALA A 218 7.75 8.34 -33.29
CA ALA A 218 7.37 8.61 -34.69
C ALA A 218 6.29 9.68 -34.86
N GLY A 219 5.66 10.14 -33.76
CA GLY A 219 4.57 11.09 -33.85
C GLY A 219 3.93 11.42 -32.49
N LYS A 220 2.81 12.13 -32.55
CA LYS A 220 1.97 12.42 -31.39
C LYS A 220 0.84 11.42 -31.37
N TYR A 221 0.87 10.53 -30.39
CA TYR A 221 -0.14 9.50 -30.17
C TYR A 221 -0.66 9.61 -28.73
N ASP A 222 -1.92 9.25 -28.53
CA ASP A 222 -2.57 9.23 -27.22
C ASP A 222 -2.18 7.98 -26.41
N MET A 223 -1.87 6.88 -27.11
CA MET A 223 -1.59 5.57 -26.50
C MET A 223 -0.36 4.89 -27.15
N GLY A 224 0.46 4.23 -26.32
CA GLY A 224 1.64 3.49 -26.76
C GLY A 224 1.41 1.98 -26.91
N ALA A 225 2.49 1.22 -27.03
CA ALA A 225 2.47 -0.24 -27.09
C ALA A 225 2.29 -0.90 -25.71
N ILE A 226 1.89 -2.16 -25.72
CA ILE A 226 2.03 -3.08 -24.59
C ILE A 226 3.48 -3.53 -24.50
N CYS A 227 4.00 -3.73 -23.29
CA CYS A 227 5.40 -4.07 -23.07
C CYS A 227 5.77 -5.48 -23.55
N LEU A 228 4.86 -6.44 -23.38
CA LEU A 228 5.09 -7.87 -23.63
C LEU A 228 4.18 -8.39 -24.74
N GLN A 229 4.75 -9.08 -25.74
CA GLN A 229 3.98 -9.63 -26.86
C GLN A 229 2.98 -10.70 -26.41
N GLU A 230 3.43 -11.61 -25.54
CA GLU A 230 2.61 -12.67 -24.94
C GLU A 230 1.38 -12.14 -24.17
N HIS A 231 1.44 -10.89 -23.71
CA HIS A 231 0.34 -10.25 -23.02
C HIS A 231 -0.79 -9.87 -24.00
N SER A 232 -0.48 -9.54 -25.25
CA SER A 232 -1.50 -9.31 -26.28
C SER A 232 -2.36 -10.56 -26.54
N GLU A 233 -1.74 -11.74 -26.58
CA GLU A 233 -2.45 -13.02 -26.73
C GLU A 233 -3.35 -13.29 -25.52
N ARG A 234 -2.83 -13.06 -24.30
CA ARG A 234 -3.61 -13.18 -23.06
C ARG A 234 -4.82 -12.25 -23.06
N LEU A 235 -4.65 -11.00 -23.46
CA LEU A 235 -5.75 -10.03 -23.58
C LEU A 235 -6.80 -10.50 -24.57
N GLN A 236 -6.37 -10.99 -25.74
CA GLN A 236 -7.29 -11.52 -26.74
C GLN A 236 -8.07 -12.74 -26.21
N ASN A 237 -7.44 -13.61 -25.43
CA ASN A 237 -8.12 -14.73 -24.77
C ASN A 237 -9.16 -14.28 -23.74
N LEU A 238 -8.89 -13.21 -22.96
CA LEU A 238 -9.88 -12.62 -22.05
C LEU A 238 -11.08 -12.05 -22.80
N VAL A 239 -10.83 -11.40 -23.94
CA VAL A 239 -11.89 -10.88 -24.83
C VAL A 239 -12.72 -12.02 -25.40
N ASN A 240 -12.08 -13.06 -25.94
CA ASN A 240 -12.78 -14.21 -26.52
C ASN A 240 -13.67 -14.92 -25.47
N ASP A 241 -13.15 -15.18 -24.26
CA ASP A 241 -13.94 -15.77 -23.16
C ASP A 241 -15.19 -14.93 -22.83
N ALA A 242 -15.07 -13.61 -22.84
CA ALA A 242 -16.20 -12.72 -22.59
C ALA A 242 -17.25 -12.80 -23.71
N LEU A 243 -16.81 -12.78 -24.98
CA LEU A 243 -17.70 -12.86 -26.15
C LEU A 243 -18.42 -14.21 -26.20
N ASP A 244 -17.71 -15.32 -25.94
CA ASP A 244 -18.29 -16.67 -25.91
C ASP A 244 -19.37 -16.81 -24.82
N LYS A 245 -19.29 -15.98 -23.77
CA LYS A 245 -20.26 -15.91 -22.67
C LYS A 245 -21.30 -14.79 -22.85
N GLY A 246 -21.40 -14.20 -24.04
CA GLY A 246 -22.46 -13.27 -24.43
C GLY A 246 -22.12 -11.78 -24.30
N ALA A 247 -20.88 -11.41 -24.00
CA ALA A 247 -20.44 -10.03 -24.06
C ALA A 247 -20.42 -9.53 -25.51
N LYS A 248 -20.43 -8.20 -25.69
CA LYS A 248 -20.43 -7.59 -27.03
C LYS A 248 -19.42 -6.45 -27.11
N PHE A 249 -18.78 -6.32 -28.25
CA PHE A 249 -18.02 -5.11 -28.55
C PHE A 249 -18.96 -3.92 -28.70
N VAL A 250 -18.65 -2.85 -27.98
CA VAL A 250 -19.21 -1.52 -28.27
C VAL A 250 -18.30 -0.81 -29.27
N VAL A 251 -17.00 -0.81 -28.97
CA VAL A 251 -15.96 -0.21 -29.79
C VAL A 251 -14.72 -1.08 -29.72
N ARG A 252 -14.10 -1.33 -30.87
CA ARG A 252 -12.70 -1.70 -30.97
C ARG A 252 -12.03 -0.61 -31.78
N GLY A 253 -11.09 0.09 -31.17
CA GLY A 253 -10.33 1.15 -31.81
C GLY A 253 -9.48 0.61 -32.95
N SER A 254 -8.79 1.52 -33.65
CA SER A 254 -7.75 1.16 -34.60
C SER A 254 -6.38 1.43 -34.01
N VAL A 255 -5.40 0.63 -34.43
CA VAL A 255 -3.99 0.99 -34.30
C VAL A 255 -3.62 1.68 -35.61
N GLY A 256 -2.94 2.84 -35.53
CA GLY A 256 -2.53 3.58 -36.73
C GLY A 256 -1.54 2.79 -37.59
N HIS A 257 -1.16 3.33 -38.75
CA HIS A 257 -0.07 2.74 -39.53
C HIS A 257 1.25 2.90 -38.75
N ILE A 258 1.79 1.78 -38.27
CA ILE A 258 2.86 1.74 -37.28
C ILE A 258 4.27 1.81 -37.93
N GLY A 259 4.33 1.86 -39.27
CA GLY A 259 5.56 1.89 -40.07
C GLY A 259 6.22 0.52 -40.24
N GLU A 260 7.06 0.38 -41.26
CA GLU A 260 7.90 -0.81 -41.47
C GLU A 260 8.95 -0.89 -40.34
N GLY A 261 8.78 -1.83 -39.41
CA GLY A 261 9.70 -2.06 -38.28
C GLY A 261 9.08 -1.95 -36.90
N ALA A 262 7.81 -1.57 -36.78
CA ALA A 262 7.10 -1.69 -35.51
C ALA A 262 6.81 -3.16 -35.19
N VAL A 263 7.09 -3.53 -33.93
CA VAL A 263 6.74 -4.83 -33.36
C VAL A 263 5.22 -4.90 -33.12
N ASP A 264 4.62 -6.08 -33.26
CA ASP A 264 3.18 -6.37 -33.09
C ASP A 264 2.66 -6.24 -31.64
N GLN A 265 3.17 -5.26 -30.89
CA GLN A 265 2.92 -5.03 -29.47
C GLN A 265 1.78 -4.03 -29.22
N PHE A 266 0.99 -3.68 -30.23
CA PHE A 266 -0.12 -2.75 -30.07
C PHE A 266 -1.45 -3.49 -29.93
N PHE A 267 -2.18 -3.22 -28.85
CA PHE A 267 -3.52 -3.73 -28.65
C PHE A 267 -4.54 -2.60 -28.81
N PRO A 268 -5.57 -2.75 -29.67
CA PRO A 268 -6.54 -1.69 -29.88
C PRO A 268 -7.33 -1.36 -28.60
N PRO A 269 -7.57 -0.08 -28.29
CA PRO A 269 -8.50 0.32 -27.22
C PRO A 269 -9.85 -0.37 -27.43
N THR A 270 -10.31 -1.11 -26.42
CA THR A 270 -11.47 -2.00 -26.57
C THR A 270 -12.50 -1.72 -25.49
N VAL A 271 -13.75 -1.47 -25.89
CA VAL A 271 -14.90 -1.29 -24.98
C VAL A 271 -15.85 -2.46 -25.18
N ILE A 272 -16.16 -3.16 -24.09
CA ILE A 272 -17.01 -4.36 -24.08
C ILE A 272 -18.16 -4.15 -23.11
N GLU A 273 -19.37 -4.46 -23.56
CA GLU A 273 -20.58 -4.42 -22.75
C GLU A 273 -21.18 -5.80 -22.54
N ASN A 274 -22.23 -5.86 -21.70
CA ASN A 274 -22.90 -7.09 -21.29
C ASN A 274 -21.95 -8.08 -20.63
N VAL A 275 -20.93 -7.55 -19.96
CA VAL A 275 -20.01 -8.34 -19.14
C VAL A 275 -20.65 -8.70 -17.81
N ASN A 276 -20.21 -9.81 -17.21
CA ASN A 276 -20.62 -10.21 -15.87
C ASN A 276 -19.50 -10.98 -15.16
N HIS A 277 -19.69 -11.23 -13.87
CA HIS A 277 -18.69 -11.86 -13.01
C HIS A 277 -18.42 -13.35 -13.30
N THR A 278 -19.06 -13.98 -14.29
CA THR A 278 -18.69 -15.33 -14.77
C THR A 278 -17.62 -15.31 -15.86
N MET A 279 -17.30 -14.13 -16.39
CA MET A 279 -16.31 -13.92 -17.46
C MET A 279 -14.93 -13.67 -16.87
N LYS A 280 -13.89 -14.26 -17.45
CA LYS A 280 -12.51 -14.08 -16.98
C LYS A 280 -12.08 -12.62 -17.01
N LEU A 281 -12.55 -11.86 -18.01
CA LEU A 281 -12.30 -10.43 -18.13
C LEU A 281 -12.74 -9.61 -16.89
N MET A 282 -13.73 -10.10 -16.13
CA MET A 282 -14.19 -9.47 -14.88
C MET A 282 -13.50 -10.02 -13.63
N GLN A 283 -12.81 -11.16 -13.72
CA GLN A 283 -12.18 -11.85 -12.56
C GLN A 283 -10.65 -11.74 -12.53
N GLU A 284 -10.01 -11.66 -13.70
CA GLU A 284 -8.57 -11.63 -13.89
C GLU A 284 -8.11 -10.23 -14.28
N GLU A 285 -6.96 -9.81 -13.74
CA GLU A 285 -6.33 -8.54 -14.09
C GLU A 285 -5.96 -8.52 -15.58
N ALA A 286 -6.54 -7.59 -16.34
CA ALA A 286 -6.29 -7.45 -17.76
C ALA A 286 -4.95 -6.74 -17.99
N PHE A 287 -4.65 -5.69 -17.23
CA PHE A 287 -3.44 -4.88 -17.35
C PHE A 287 -3.19 -4.41 -18.79
N GLY A 288 -4.27 -4.00 -19.47
CA GLY A 288 -4.29 -3.64 -20.88
C GLY A 288 -5.51 -2.78 -21.21
N PRO A 289 -5.62 -2.27 -22.45
CA PRO A 289 -6.54 -1.19 -22.78
C PRO A 289 -7.96 -1.72 -23.09
N ILE A 290 -8.57 -2.43 -22.13
CA ILE A 290 -9.90 -3.03 -22.23
C ILE A 290 -10.81 -2.45 -21.15
N MET A 291 -11.93 -1.84 -21.56
CA MET A 291 -12.97 -1.30 -20.69
C MET A 291 -14.21 -2.22 -20.70
N PRO A 292 -14.35 -3.14 -19.73
CA PRO A 292 -15.58 -3.89 -19.54
C PRO A 292 -16.58 -3.06 -18.71
N ILE A 293 -17.81 -2.89 -19.22
CA ILE A 293 -18.87 -2.08 -18.59
C ILE A 293 -20.07 -2.97 -18.21
N MET A 294 -20.44 -2.94 -16.94
CA MET A 294 -21.55 -3.68 -16.33
C MET A 294 -22.56 -2.72 -15.71
N LYS A 295 -23.85 -3.06 -15.78
CA LYS A 295 -24.93 -2.31 -15.13
C LYS A 295 -25.04 -2.63 -13.65
N PHE A 296 -25.59 -1.68 -12.88
CA PHE A 296 -26.16 -1.92 -11.56
C PHE A 296 -27.40 -1.03 -11.38
N SER A 297 -28.24 -1.34 -10.39
CA SER A 297 -29.49 -0.62 -10.12
C SER A 297 -29.58 -0.08 -8.68
N THR A 298 -28.75 -0.54 -7.74
CA THR A 298 -28.70 0.02 -6.37
C THR A 298 -27.28 0.16 -5.82
N ASP A 299 -27.10 1.03 -4.82
CA ASP A 299 -25.81 1.22 -4.15
C ASP A 299 -25.30 -0.07 -3.50
N GLU A 300 -26.20 -0.86 -2.89
CA GLU A 300 -25.86 -2.15 -2.29
C GLU A 300 -25.37 -3.15 -3.33
N GLU A 301 -25.98 -3.17 -4.52
CA GLU A 301 -25.53 -3.98 -5.63
C GLU A 301 -24.14 -3.53 -6.12
N ALA A 302 -23.93 -2.23 -6.29
CA ALA A 302 -22.64 -1.69 -6.70
C ALA A 302 -21.52 -2.07 -5.72
N VAL A 303 -21.77 -1.95 -4.42
CA VAL A 303 -20.83 -2.37 -3.36
C VAL A 303 -20.57 -3.87 -3.43
N LYS A 304 -21.62 -4.70 -3.60
CA LYS A 304 -21.48 -6.16 -3.71
C LYS A 304 -20.63 -6.54 -4.92
N LEU A 305 -20.89 -5.95 -6.08
CA LEU A 305 -20.14 -6.19 -7.32
C LEU A 305 -18.68 -5.74 -7.18
N ALA A 306 -18.44 -4.54 -6.62
CA ALA A 306 -17.09 -4.03 -6.40
C ALA A 306 -16.28 -4.96 -5.47
N ASN A 307 -16.91 -5.47 -4.41
CA ASN A 307 -16.29 -6.37 -3.44
C ASN A 307 -16.12 -7.82 -3.92
N ASP A 308 -16.86 -8.26 -4.94
CA ASP A 308 -16.72 -9.57 -5.58
C ASP A 308 -15.48 -9.60 -6.49
N SER A 309 -14.32 -9.53 -5.84
CA SER A 309 -13.00 -9.62 -6.45
C SER A 309 -12.00 -10.15 -5.43
N LYS A 310 -11.06 -10.99 -5.91
CA LYS A 310 -9.89 -11.41 -5.14
C LYS A 310 -8.88 -10.28 -4.93
N TYR A 311 -8.97 -9.21 -5.72
CA TYR A 311 -8.15 -8.01 -5.62
C TYR A 311 -8.82 -6.95 -4.74
N GLY A 312 -8.02 -5.98 -4.30
CA GLY A 312 -8.47 -4.85 -3.49
C GLY A 312 -7.41 -3.77 -3.41
N LEU A 313 -6.87 -3.33 -4.56
CA LEU A 313 -5.91 -2.22 -4.58
C LEU A 313 -6.63 -0.90 -4.38
N GLY A 314 -7.55 -0.55 -5.29
CA GLY A 314 -8.34 0.66 -5.14
C GLY A 314 -9.72 0.66 -5.78
N CYS A 315 -10.41 1.80 -5.63
CA CYS A 315 -11.68 2.08 -6.28
C CYS A 315 -11.86 3.58 -6.56
N ALA A 316 -12.73 3.89 -7.52
CA ALA A 316 -13.22 5.23 -7.77
C ALA A 316 -14.76 5.24 -7.81
N VAL A 317 -15.39 6.20 -7.14
CA VAL A 317 -16.85 6.31 -7.06
C VAL A 317 -17.29 7.72 -7.45
N PHE A 318 -18.20 7.81 -8.42
CA PHE A 318 -18.72 9.06 -8.96
C PHE A 318 -20.22 9.20 -8.68
N SER A 319 -20.61 10.32 -8.07
CA SER A 319 -21.99 10.72 -7.81
C SER A 319 -22.10 12.25 -7.72
N GLY A 320 -23.23 12.80 -8.14
CA GLY A 320 -23.58 14.21 -7.89
C GLY A 320 -23.61 14.56 -6.39
N SER A 321 -23.93 13.58 -5.54
CA SER A 321 -23.80 13.66 -4.09
C SER A 321 -22.46 13.13 -3.58
N GLN A 322 -21.54 14.03 -3.21
CA GLN A 322 -20.26 13.61 -2.63
C GLN A 322 -20.42 12.78 -1.34
N ARG A 323 -21.48 13.03 -0.55
CA ARG A 323 -21.79 12.23 0.64
C ARG A 323 -22.10 10.78 0.28
N ARG A 324 -22.95 10.56 -0.74
CA ARG A 324 -23.30 9.22 -1.23
C ARG A 324 -22.07 8.50 -1.77
N ALA A 325 -21.26 9.16 -2.59
CA ALA A 325 -20.02 8.55 -3.10
C ALA A 325 -19.07 8.11 -1.97
N LYS A 326 -18.93 8.91 -0.90
CA LYS A 326 -18.17 8.53 0.31
C LYS A 326 -18.77 7.31 1.01
N GLU A 327 -20.09 7.26 1.16
CA GLU A 327 -20.80 6.14 1.80
C GLU A 327 -20.62 4.83 1.03
N ILE A 328 -20.76 4.85 -0.30
CA ILE A 328 -20.48 3.71 -1.17
C ILE A 328 -19.01 3.27 -1.03
N ALA A 329 -18.07 4.20 -1.23
CA ALA A 329 -16.63 3.90 -1.21
C ALA A 329 -16.17 3.33 0.14
N SER A 330 -16.73 3.81 1.26
CA SER A 330 -16.39 3.33 2.61
C SER A 330 -16.72 1.85 2.86
N GLN A 331 -17.60 1.27 2.05
CA GLN A 331 -18.02 -0.13 2.14
C GLN A 331 -17.21 -1.04 1.19
N ILE A 332 -16.38 -0.48 0.31
CA ILE A 332 -15.55 -1.23 -0.63
C ILE A 332 -14.24 -1.62 0.06
N HIS A 333 -13.98 -2.92 0.11
CA HIS A 333 -12.79 -3.50 0.72
C HIS A 333 -11.58 -3.39 -0.23
N CYS A 334 -10.96 -2.22 -0.21
CA CYS A 334 -9.75 -1.90 -0.98
C CYS A 334 -8.77 -1.04 -0.15
N GLY A 335 -7.57 -0.85 -0.67
CA GLY A 335 -6.53 -0.07 0.00
C GLY A 335 -6.61 1.44 -0.24
N VAL A 336 -7.20 1.85 -1.37
CA VAL A 336 -7.20 3.25 -1.83
C VAL A 336 -8.55 3.60 -2.46
N ALA A 337 -9.19 4.69 -2.03
CA ALA A 337 -10.47 5.13 -2.57
C ALA A 337 -10.41 6.57 -3.06
N ALA A 338 -10.89 6.81 -4.28
CA ALA A 338 -11.08 8.14 -4.86
C ALA A 338 -12.58 8.47 -4.97
N ILE A 339 -12.95 9.67 -4.54
CA ILE A 339 -14.34 10.16 -4.51
C ILE A 339 -14.48 11.27 -5.54
N ASN A 340 -15.34 11.06 -6.53
CA ASN A 340 -15.52 11.96 -7.67
C ASN A 340 -14.19 12.31 -8.37
N ASP A 341 -13.26 11.35 -8.38
CA ASP A 341 -11.91 11.49 -8.92
C ASP A 341 -11.31 10.11 -9.21
N PHE A 342 -10.17 10.05 -9.88
CA PHE A 342 -9.44 8.83 -10.20
C PHE A 342 -7.93 9.02 -10.01
N ALA A 343 -7.30 8.09 -9.30
CA ALA A 343 -5.85 8.01 -9.06
C ALA A 343 -5.18 9.24 -8.40
N SER A 344 -5.92 10.29 -8.04
CA SER A 344 -5.38 11.49 -7.37
C SER A 344 -4.83 11.20 -5.97
N THR A 345 -5.32 10.15 -5.31
CA THR A 345 -4.74 9.61 -4.08
C THR A 345 -3.25 9.31 -4.22
N TYR A 346 -2.80 8.87 -5.40
CA TYR A 346 -1.39 8.61 -5.68
C TYR A 346 -0.57 9.89 -5.85
N MET A 347 -1.20 11.03 -6.09
CA MET A 347 -0.53 12.35 -6.11
C MET A 347 -0.43 12.94 -4.70
N CYS A 348 -1.32 12.58 -3.79
CA CYS A 348 -1.29 12.98 -2.39
C CYS A 348 -0.24 12.18 -1.60
N GLN A 349 1.03 12.58 -1.69
CA GLN A 349 2.18 11.81 -1.18
C GLN A 349 2.24 11.60 0.34
N SER A 350 1.40 12.31 1.10
CA SER A 350 1.21 12.06 2.53
C SER A 350 0.33 10.84 2.82
N LEU A 351 -0.48 10.40 1.86
CA LEU A 351 -1.38 9.25 2.02
C LEU A 351 -0.62 7.93 1.78
N PRO A 352 -0.97 6.87 2.52
CA PRO A 352 -0.49 5.54 2.22
C PRO A 352 -1.04 5.06 0.88
N PHE A 353 -0.24 4.26 0.19
CA PHE A 353 -0.69 3.46 -0.93
C PHE A 353 -0.31 2.00 -0.68
N GLY A 354 -1.24 1.12 -1.03
CA GLY A 354 -1.06 -0.32 -1.05
C GLY A 354 -2.39 -1.04 -0.92
N GLY A 355 -2.46 -2.27 -1.41
CA GLY A 355 -3.71 -3.03 -1.51
C GLY A 355 -4.06 -3.87 -0.28
N VAL A 356 -5.09 -4.70 -0.45
CA VAL A 356 -5.48 -5.80 0.42
C VAL A 356 -5.79 -7.05 -0.42
N LYS A 357 -6.01 -8.21 0.21
CA LYS A 357 -6.27 -9.49 -0.47
C LYS A 357 -5.09 -9.87 -1.39
N ASP A 358 -5.35 -10.34 -2.63
CA ASP A 358 -4.29 -10.65 -3.60
C ASP A 358 -3.57 -9.38 -4.12
N SER A 359 -4.05 -8.17 -3.81
CA SER A 359 -3.36 -6.90 -4.14
C SER A 359 -2.21 -6.56 -3.18
N GLY A 360 -1.95 -7.42 -2.18
CA GLY A 360 -0.78 -7.34 -1.31
C GLY A 360 -1.07 -6.76 0.08
N PHE A 361 -0.01 -6.36 0.76
CA PHE A 361 -0.04 -5.87 2.14
C PHE A 361 1.20 -5.06 2.48
N GLY A 362 1.13 -4.31 3.58
CA GLY A 362 2.07 -3.23 3.87
C GLY A 362 1.70 -1.99 3.06
N ARG A 363 2.47 -0.91 3.22
CA ARG A 363 2.31 0.33 2.47
C ARG A 363 3.70 0.82 2.08
N PHE A 364 3.82 1.43 0.90
CA PHE A 364 5.09 1.95 0.38
C PHE A 364 5.09 3.46 0.07
N ALA A 365 3.92 4.12 0.12
CA ALA A 365 3.78 5.58 0.08
C ALA A 365 3.35 6.16 1.43
N GLY A 366 3.29 7.49 1.55
CA GLY A 366 2.86 8.16 2.77
C GLY A 366 3.81 8.03 3.96
N VAL A 367 3.29 8.42 5.12
CA VAL A 367 3.96 8.27 6.42
C VAL A 367 4.22 6.80 6.73
N GLU A 368 3.26 5.95 6.39
CA GLU A 368 3.28 4.51 6.60
C GLU A 368 4.39 3.85 5.79
N GLY A 369 4.54 4.22 4.51
CA GLY A 369 5.62 3.69 3.66
C GLY A 369 7.01 4.17 4.07
N LEU A 370 7.12 5.43 4.52
CA LEU A 370 8.37 5.94 5.07
C LEU A 370 8.76 5.16 6.35
N ARG A 371 7.81 5.00 7.29
CA ARG A 371 8.04 4.27 8.55
C ARG A 371 8.17 2.76 8.33
N ALA A 372 7.64 2.20 7.25
CA ALA A 372 7.85 0.80 6.89
C ALA A 372 9.30 0.49 6.53
N CYS A 373 10.10 1.52 6.21
CA CYS A 373 11.55 1.41 6.02
C CYS A 373 12.34 1.54 7.34
N CYS A 374 11.66 1.57 8.49
CA CYS A 374 12.29 1.74 9.80
C CYS A 374 12.03 0.55 10.73
N LEU A 375 13.02 0.25 11.58
CA LEU A 375 12.83 -0.47 12.82
C LEU A 375 12.05 0.43 13.81
N VAL A 376 10.82 0.02 14.11
CA VAL A 376 9.97 0.71 15.09
C VAL A 376 10.32 0.24 16.50
N LYS A 377 10.96 1.10 17.30
CA LYS A 377 11.49 0.75 18.62
C LYS A 377 10.66 1.40 19.73
N SER A 378 10.13 0.58 20.64
CA SER A 378 9.51 1.08 21.87
C SER A 378 10.57 1.39 22.92
N VAL A 379 10.55 2.61 23.45
CA VAL A 379 11.48 3.06 24.50
C VAL A 379 10.68 3.57 25.68
N VAL A 380 11.07 3.14 26.88
CA VAL A 380 10.51 3.60 28.14
C VAL A 380 11.62 4.07 29.06
N GLU A 381 11.49 5.28 29.59
CA GLU A 381 12.43 5.88 30.53
C GLU A 381 11.70 6.31 31.81
N ASP A 382 12.44 6.42 32.92
CA ASP A 382 11.91 7.01 34.14
C ASP A 382 11.72 8.51 33.93
N ARG A 383 10.48 9.00 34.15
CA ARG A 383 10.11 10.40 33.92
C ARG A 383 10.91 11.38 34.77
N TRP A 384 11.27 10.96 35.99
CA TRP A 384 11.94 11.79 36.98
C TRP A 384 13.23 11.16 37.48
N TRP A 385 14.00 10.54 36.59
CA TRP A 385 15.33 10.03 36.93
C TRP A 385 16.26 11.16 37.43
N PRO A 386 17.06 10.95 38.50
CA PRO A 386 17.19 9.74 39.33
C PRO A 386 16.27 9.71 40.57
N TYR A 387 15.34 10.65 40.72
CA TYR A 387 14.53 10.81 41.93
C TYR A 387 13.44 9.74 42.10
N ILE A 388 12.73 9.42 41.01
CA ILE A 388 11.72 8.35 41.00
C ILE A 388 12.19 7.29 40.02
N LYS A 389 12.65 6.16 40.58
CA LYS A 389 13.18 5.01 39.84
C LYS A 389 12.24 3.83 39.96
N THR A 390 12.23 2.94 38.98
CA THR A 390 11.60 1.63 39.17
C THR A 390 12.27 0.88 40.31
N LYS A 391 11.48 0.59 41.34
CA LYS A 391 11.84 -0.35 42.40
C LYS A 391 10.70 -1.35 42.48
N ILE A 392 11.04 -2.63 42.36
CA ILE A 392 10.08 -3.70 42.62
C ILE A 392 9.74 -3.62 44.12
N PRO A 393 8.46 -3.48 44.52
CA PRO A 393 8.06 -3.51 45.92
C PRO A 393 8.48 -4.81 46.62
N LYS A 394 8.94 -4.74 47.88
CA LYS A 394 9.42 -5.90 48.66
C LYS A 394 8.51 -7.15 48.61
N PRO A 395 7.16 -7.05 48.72
CA PRO A 395 6.30 -8.24 48.69
C PRO A 395 6.42 -9.07 47.40
N ILE A 396 6.77 -8.42 46.29
CA ILE A 396 6.91 -9.04 44.97
C ILE A 396 8.36 -9.02 44.44
N GLN A 397 9.33 -8.65 45.29
CA GLN A 397 10.74 -8.89 44.98
C GLN A 397 11.01 -10.39 45.05
N TYR A 398 11.96 -10.89 44.25
CA TYR A 398 12.38 -12.29 44.35
C TYR A 398 13.37 -12.47 45.52
N PRO A 399 13.22 -13.52 46.35
CA PRO A 399 12.11 -14.47 46.37
C PRO A 399 10.80 -13.82 46.87
N ILE A 400 9.68 -14.16 46.22
CA ILE A 400 8.37 -13.54 46.49
C ILE A 400 7.98 -13.80 47.95
N GLY A 401 7.58 -12.74 48.67
CA GLY A 401 7.15 -12.86 50.05
C GLY A 401 5.76 -13.50 50.20
N GLU A 402 5.42 -13.95 51.40
CA GLU A 402 4.13 -14.62 51.69
C GLU A 402 2.91 -13.75 51.28
N ASN A 403 3.01 -12.42 51.44
CA ASN A 403 1.94 -11.48 51.08
C ASN A 403 2.02 -10.97 49.63
N GLY A 404 2.87 -11.57 48.77
CA GLY A 404 3.07 -11.11 47.40
C GLY A 404 1.81 -11.17 46.53
N PHE A 405 1.00 -12.21 46.71
CA PHE A 405 -0.27 -12.36 46.00
C PHE A 405 -1.30 -11.31 46.43
N GLU A 406 -1.52 -11.14 47.75
CA GLU A 406 -2.44 -10.15 48.31
C GLU A 406 -2.04 -8.72 47.92
N PHE A 407 -0.74 -8.43 47.91
CA PHE A 407 -0.19 -7.16 47.44
C PHE A 407 -0.57 -6.90 45.98
N GLN A 408 -0.39 -7.90 45.11
CA GLN A 408 -0.68 -7.78 43.69
C GLN A 408 -2.18 -7.61 43.44
N GLU A 409 -3.04 -8.39 44.11
CA GLU A 409 -4.50 -8.25 44.04
C GLU A 409 -4.94 -6.84 44.46
N SER A 410 -4.47 -6.37 45.61
CA SER A 410 -4.76 -5.02 46.11
C SER A 410 -4.25 -3.94 45.14
N LEU A 411 -3.09 -4.15 44.50
CA LEU A 411 -2.56 -3.21 43.51
C LEU A 411 -3.43 -3.15 42.25
N VAL A 412 -3.93 -4.31 41.78
CA VAL A 412 -4.86 -4.36 40.65
C VAL A 412 -6.16 -3.64 41.00
N GLU A 413 -6.76 -3.93 42.15
CA GLU A 413 -7.99 -3.26 42.59
C GLU A 413 -7.78 -1.75 42.75
N ALA A 414 -6.66 -1.31 43.30
CA ALA A 414 -6.34 0.11 43.47
C ALA A 414 -6.27 0.86 42.12
N LEU A 415 -5.67 0.22 41.10
CA LEU A 415 -5.47 0.83 39.78
C LEU A 415 -6.70 0.73 38.88
N TYR A 416 -7.44 -0.38 38.97
CA TYR A 416 -8.43 -0.77 37.97
C TYR A 416 -9.83 -1.05 38.52
N GLY A 417 -10.05 -1.06 39.84
CA GLY A 417 -11.36 -1.33 40.45
C GLY A 417 -12.47 -0.47 39.87
N MET A 418 -13.68 -0.98 39.65
CA MET A 418 -14.73 -0.22 38.94
C MET A 418 -15.26 0.96 39.77
N ASN A 419 -15.22 0.84 41.10
CA ASN A 419 -15.69 1.84 42.05
C ASN A 419 -14.53 2.60 42.69
N ILE A 420 -14.70 3.91 42.88
CA ILE A 420 -13.70 4.76 43.53
C ILE A 420 -13.46 4.36 44.99
N TRP A 421 -14.49 3.90 45.69
CA TRP A 421 -14.36 3.44 47.08
C TRP A 421 -13.55 2.15 47.19
N ASP A 422 -13.70 1.26 46.21
CA ASP A 422 -12.93 0.00 46.15
C ASP A 422 -11.47 0.30 45.83
N ARG A 423 -11.22 1.21 44.88
CA ARG A 423 -9.85 1.69 44.58
C ARG A 423 -9.17 2.30 45.79
N LEU A 424 -9.88 3.15 46.54
CA LEU A 424 -9.34 3.80 47.74
C LEU A 424 -9.06 2.79 48.85
N ARG A 425 -9.98 1.85 49.10
CA ARG A 425 -9.75 0.77 50.08
C ARG A 425 -8.56 -0.11 49.69
N ALA A 426 -8.49 -0.52 48.44
CA ALA A 426 -7.37 -1.31 47.93
C ALA A 426 -6.04 -0.55 47.99
N LEU A 427 -6.04 0.76 47.72
CA LEU A 427 -4.85 1.62 47.88
C LEU A 427 -4.38 1.67 49.35
N VAL A 428 -5.30 1.74 50.30
CA VAL A 428 -4.99 1.65 51.73
C VAL A 428 -4.35 0.30 52.06
N ASN A 429 -4.88 -0.80 51.52
CA ASN A 429 -4.30 -2.14 51.70
C ASN A 429 -2.88 -2.24 51.11
N VAL A 430 -2.65 -1.71 49.90
CA VAL A 430 -1.31 -1.63 49.29
C VAL A 430 -0.33 -0.90 50.21
N LEU A 431 -0.72 0.26 50.74
CA LEU A 431 0.12 1.04 51.66
C LEU A 431 0.38 0.28 52.98
N LYS A 432 -0.64 -0.38 53.54
CA LYS A 432 -0.53 -1.19 54.76
C LYS A 432 0.51 -2.30 54.60
N ILE A 433 0.41 -3.10 53.54
CA ILE A 433 1.34 -4.20 53.25
C ILE A 433 2.78 -3.68 53.07
N LEU A 434 2.95 -2.51 52.44
CA LEU A 434 4.27 -1.87 52.29
C LEU A 434 4.86 -1.39 53.63
N THR A 435 4.02 -0.93 54.56
CA THR A 435 4.46 -0.44 55.88
C THR A 435 4.78 -1.57 56.86
N GLU A 436 4.00 -2.64 56.89
CA GLU A 436 4.17 -3.76 57.84
C GLU A 436 5.52 -4.49 57.65
N GLN A 437 6.02 -4.57 56.40
CA GLN A 437 7.33 -5.16 56.11
C GLN A 437 8.53 -4.18 56.22
N ASN A 438 8.29 -2.88 56.41
CA ASN A 438 9.35 -1.90 56.66
C ASN A 438 9.62 -1.70 58.16
N SER A 439 8.81 -2.30 59.05
CA SER A 439 9.14 -2.40 60.47
C SER A 439 10.29 -3.40 60.66
N PRO A 440 11.39 -3.05 61.36
CA PRO A 440 12.45 -4.00 61.62
C PRO A 440 11.85 -5.18 62.40
N ALA A 441 12.09 -6.39 61.90
CA ALA A 441 11.68 -7.61 62.58
C ALA A 441 12.19 -7.56 64.02
N ASN A 442 11.23 -7.47 64.94
CA ASN A 442 11.48 -7.48 66.37
C ASN A 442 12.29 -8.74 66.70
N SER A 443 13.42 -8.55 67.37
CA SER A 443 14.26 -9.62 67.90
C SER A 443 13.42 -10.64 68.66
N LYS A 444 13.24 -11.85 68.12
CA LYS A 444 12.85 -13.01 68.92
C LYS A 444 13.67 -14.23 68.51
N ARG A 445 14.69 -14.45 69.35
CA ARG A 445 15.27 -15.74 69.79
C ARG A 445 14.85 -16.96 68.96
N ARG A 446 15.84 -17.55 68.29
CA ARG A 446 15.98 -19.01 68.23
C ARG A 446 17.25 -19.36 69.01
N ASP A 447 17.09 -19.50 70.32
CA ASP A 447 17.83 -20.50 71.07
C ASP A 447 16.93 -21.73 71.04
N ASP A 448 17.40 -22.78 70.35
CA ASP A 448 17.22 -24.21 70.66
C ASP A 448 18.01 -25.02 69.61
#